data_AF-A0A2U3AWE2-F1
#
_entry.id   AF-A0A2U3AWE2-F1
#
_cell.length_a   1.000
_cell.length_b   1.000
_cell.length_c   1.000
_cell.angle_alpha   90.00
_cell.angle_beta   90.00
_cell.angle_gamma   90.00
#
_symmetry.space_group_name_H-M   'P 1'
#
loop_
_entity.id
_entity.type
_entity.pdbx_description
1 polymer ?
#
loop_
_entity_poly.entity_id
_entity_poly.type
_entity_poly.pdbx_seq_one_letter_code
_entity_poly.pdbx_strand_id
1 'polypeptide(L)'
;MKNRISINEYLKSDKKQRLIYGIGILLWIVLWFDSFRFINQSNIGIYSFQIIIPLLLLIGQLILNKKEIWILLISYLTLYTLWVLKNMLFDILMEYNRDYSPQTVWTYERIKESTIMILILFAVNWIIWKIKPQKTIAIE
;
A
#
# COMPACT_ATOMS: atom_id res chain seq x y z
N MET A 1 36.82 3.76 -15.84
CA MET A 1 35.98 2.85 -15.03
C MET A 1 34.53 3.32 -15.12
N LYS A 2 33.61 2.51 -15.68
CA LYS A 2 32.16 2.81 -15.65
C LYS A 2 31.70 2.69 -14.20
N ASN A 3 31.42 3.80 -13.53
CA ASN A 3 30.69 3.80 -12.26
C ASN A 3 29.32 3.15 -12.52
N ARG A 4 29.19 1.86 -12.20
CA ARG A 4 27.88 1.19 -12.18
C ARG A 4 27.14 1.75 -10.98
N ILE A 5 26.39 2.83 -11.18
CA ILE A 5 25.47 3.35 -10.18
C ILE A 5 24.57 2.19 -9.76
N SER A 6 24.57 1.87 -8.47
CA SER A 6 23.72 0.79 -7.97
C SER A 6 22.24 1.19 -8.12
N ILE A 7 21.35 0.23 -8.38
CA ILE A 7 19.90 0.50 -8.50
C ILE A 7 19.38 1.24 -7.25
N ASN A 8 19.92 0.92 -6.08
CA ASN A 8 19.58 1.60 -4.82
C ASN A 8 20.00 3.07 -4.80
N GLU A 9 21.13 3.46 -5.38
CA GLU A 9 21.52 4.88 -5.49
C GLU A 9 20.70 5.60 -6.56
N TYR A 10 20.41 4.90 -7.66
CA TYR A 10 19.58 5.42 -8.73
C TYR A 10 18.18 5.82 -8.23
N LEU A 11 17.57 4.99 -7.38
CA LEU A 11 16.22 5.19 -6.80
C LEU A 11 16.16 6.24 -5.68
N LYS A 12 17.29 6.73 -5.18
CA LYS A 12 17.34 7.74 -4.10
C LYS A 12 17.27 9.18 -4.60
N SER A 13 17.25 9.39 -5.92
CA SER A 13 17.04 10.71 -6.50
C SER A 13 15.63 11.22 -6.21
N ASP A 14 15.52 12.41 -5.63
CA ASP A 14 14.25 13.08 -5.29
C ASP A 14 13.26 13.08 -6.47
N LYS A 15 13.71 13.41 -7.69
CA LYS A 15 12.88 13.40 -8.91
C LYS A 15 12.24 12.03 -9.18
N LYS A 16 12.97 10.94 -8.98
CA LYS A 16 12.47 9.59 -9.23
C LYS A 16 11.57 9.10 -8.11
N GLN A 17 11.87 9.45 -6.86
CA GLN A 17 11.00 9.16 -5.72
C GLN A 17 9.63 9.80 -5.96
N ARG A 18 9.61 11.09 -6.31
CA ARG A 18 8.38 11.81 -6.67
C ARG A 18 7.65 11.18 -7.86
N LEU A 19 8.36 10.78 -8.91
CA LEU A 19 7.75 10.07 -10.03
C LEU A 19 7.06 8.77 -9.59
N ILE A 20 7.73 7.98 -8.74
CA ILE A 20 7.17 6.72 -8.21
C ILE A 20 5.94 7.00 -7.33
N TYR A 21 5.97 8.02 -6.48
CA TYR A 21 4.79 8.43 -5.71
C TYR A 21 3.65 8.92 -6.61
N GLY A 22 3.96 9.65 -7.69
CA GLY A 22 2.97 10.08 -8.68
C GLY A 22 2.29 8.90 -9.38
N ILE A 23 3.07 7.90 -9.81
CA ILE A 23 2.53 6.65 -10.35
C ILE A 23 1.69 5.93 -9.29
N GLY A 24 2.15 5.91 -8.03
CA GLY A 24 1.40 5.36 -6.90
C GLY A 24 0.05 6.02 -6.70
N ILE A 25 -0.03 7.36 -6.79
CA ILE A 25 -1.30 8.11 -6.69
C ILE A 25 -2.25 7.71 -7.81
N LEU A 26 -1.76 7.66 -9.06
CA LEU A 26 -2.60 7.28 -10.20
C LEU A 26 -3.14 5.86 -10.05
N LEU A 27 -2.28 4.90 -9.68
CA LEU A 27 -2.69 3.52 -9.42
C LEU A 27 -3.72 3.46 -8.29
N TRP A 28 -3.50 4.21 -7.20
CA TRP A 28 -4.43 4.23 -6.07
C TRP A 28 -5.81 4.77 -6.46
N ILE A 29 -5.85 5.87 -7.21
CA ILE A 29 -7.11 6.44 -7.70
C ILE A 29 -7.84 5.43 -8.60
N VAL A 30 -7.13 4.76 -9.51
CA VAL A 30 -7.72 3.77 -10.41
C VAL A 30 -8.29 2.58 -9.64
N LEU A 31 -7.55 2.04 -8.66
CA LEU A 31 -7.98 0.90 -7.86
C LEU A 31 -9.25 1.19 -7.04
N TRP A 32 -9.40 2.43 -6.57
CA TRP A 32 -10.48 2.82 -5.68
C TRP A 32 -11.55 3.66 -6.36
N PHE A 33 -11.47 3.88 -7.66
CA PHE A 33 -12.35 4.79 -8.41
C PHE A 33 -13.83 4.44 -8.21
N ASP A 34 -14.18 3.15 -8.36
CA ASP A 34 -15.56 2.68 -8.22
C ASP A 34 -16.03 2.73 -6.76
N SER A 35 -15.12 2.52 -5.82
CA SER A 35 -15.39 2.56 -4.37
C SER A 35 -15.79 3.95 -3.89
N PHE A 36 -15.37 5.04 -4.56
CA PHE A 36 -15.78 6.41 -4.19
C PHE A 36 -17.30 6.63 -4.30
N ARG A 37 -17.97 5.90 -5.20
CA ARG A 37 -19.43 6.01 -5.37
C ARG A 37 -20.23 5.44 -4.19
N PHE A 38 -19.60 4.62 -3.37
CA PHE A 38 -20.22 3.92 -2.23
C PHE A 38 -19.91 4.60 -0.89
N ILE A 39 -19.25 5.77 -0.90
CA ILE A 39 -18.95 6.53 0.31
C ILE A 39 -20.20 7.26 0.78
N ASN A 40 -20.82 6.73 1.84
CA ASN A 40 -21.94 7.35 2.55
C ASN A 40 -21.55 7.64 4.01
N GLN A 41 -22.36 8.44 4.73
CA GLN A 41 -22.12 8.81 6.13
C GLN A 41 -21.89 7.61 7.06
N SER A 42 -22.56 6.48 6.82
CA SER A 42 -22.41 5.26 7.63
C SER A 42 -21.06 4.56 7.47
N ASN A 43 -20.40 4.70 6.31
CA ASN A 43 -19.18 3.95 5.97
C ASN A 43 -17.95 4.85 5.79
N ILE A 44 -18.10 6.16 6.02
CA ILE A 44 -17.06 7.14 5.74
C ILE A 44 -15.77 6.87 6.53
N GLY A 45 -15.86 6.34 7.75
CA GLY A 45 -14.68 5.99 8.55
C GLY A 45 -13.82 4.90 7.91
N ILE A 46 -14.47 3.86 7.36
CA ILE A 46 -13.79 2.73 6.69
C ILE A 46 -13.10 3.22 5.42
N TYR A 47 -13.82 3.97 4.58
CA TYR A 47 -13.27 4.52 3.34
C TYR A 47 -12.23 5.63 3.59
N SER A 48 -12.34 6.38 4.68
CA SER A 48 -11.31 7.36 5.07
C SER A 48 -10.01 6.65 5.42
N PHE A 49 -10.09 5.56 6.17
CA PHE A 49 -8.95 4.73 6.48
C PHE A 49 -8.36 4.13 5.21
N GLN A 50 -9.17 3.47 4.38
CA GLN A 50 -8.69 2.68 3.24
C GLN A 50 -8.31 3.50 2.01
N ILE A 51 -8.93 4.64 1.76
CA ILE A 51 -8.77 5.39 0.50
C ILE A 51 -8.11 6.74 0.75
N ILE A 52 -8.68 7.55 1.66
CA ILE A 52 -8.32 8.97 1.81
C ILE A 52 -6.95 9.12 2.47
N ILE A 53 -6.69 8.46 3.60
CA ILE A 53 -5.43 8.58 4.33
C ILE A 53 -4.22 8.17 3.47
N PRO A 54 -4.22 7.01 2.78
CA PRO A 54 -3.12 6.62 1.90
C PRO A 54 -2.88 7.62 0.77
N LEU A 55 -3.95 8.15 0.18
CA LEU A 55 -3.87 9.14 -0.88
C LEU A 55 -3.19 10.42 -0.39
N LEU A 56 -3.59 10.93 0.79
CA LEU A 56 -2.96 12.11 1.39
C LEU A 56 -1.48 11.88 1.71
N LEU A 57 -1.11 10.69 2.20
CA LEU A 57 0.28 10.35 2.47
C LEU A 57 1.13 10.27 1.19
N LEU A 58 0.58 9.72 0.11
CA LEU A 58 1.22 9.69 -1.20
C LEU A 58 1.38 11.10 -1.80
N ILE A 59 0.36 11.96 -1.70
CA ILE A 59 0.45 13.37 -2.11
C ILE A 59 1.48 14.11 -1.27
N GLY A 60 1.49 13.90 0.05
CA GLY A 60 2.48 14.46 0.96
C GLY A 60 3.91 14.07 0.57
N GLN A 61 4.12 12.81 0.19
CA GLN A 61 5.41 12.35 -0.34
C GLN A 61 5.77 12.99 -1.69
N LEU A 62 4.80 13.12 -2.60
CA LEU A 62 5.02 13.76 -3.91
C LEU A 62 5.48 15.22 -3.78
N ILE A 63 4.88 15.98 -2.85
CA ILE A 63 5.16 17.42 -2.68
C ILE A 63 6.39 17.64 -1.80
N LEU A 64 6.45 16.99 -0.64
CA LEU A 64 7.43 17.32 0.40
C LEU A 64 8.63 16.36 0.42
N ASN A 65 8.49 15.13 -0.07
CA ASN A 65 9.50 14.06 -0.05
C ASN A 65 10.27 13.95 1.30
N LYS A 66 9.53 14.07 2.41
CA LYS A 66 10.09 14.10 3.77
C LYS A 66 10.16 12.71 4.38
N LYS A 67 11.19 12.46 5.19
CA LYS A 67 11.38 11.18 5.87
C LYS A 67 10.24 10.87 6.84
N GLU A 68 9.69 11.86 7.52
CA GLU A 68 8.61 11.71 8.51
C GLU A 68 7.34 11.17 7.84
N ILE A 69 6.95 11.78 6.71
CA ILE A 69 5.80 11.33 5.93
C ILE A 69 6.04 9.92 5.37
N TRP A 70 7.30 9.58 5.05
CA TRP A 70 7.65 8.26 4.52
C TRP A 70 7.51 7.19 5.60
N ILE A 71 7.92 7.51 6.84
CA ILE A 71 7.71 6.64 8.01
C ILE A 71 6.20 6.42 8.25
N LEU A 72 5.39 7.47 8.12
CA LEU A 72 3.94 7.34 8.26
C LEU A 72 3.34 6.46 7.16
N LEU A 73 3.73 6.70 5.90
CA LEU A 73 3.27 5.92 4.75
C LEU A 73 3.62 4.44 4.89
N ILE A 74 4.85 4.13 5.28
CA ILE A 74 5.29 2.74 5.39
C ILE A 74 4.68 2.02 6.60
N SER A 75 4.56 2.72 7.73
CA SER A 75 3.88 2.20 8.92
C SER A 75 2.42 1.89 8.60
N TYR A 76 1.75 2.84 7.93
CA TYR A 76 0.36 2.67 7.51
C TYR A 76 0.21 1.45 6.58
N LEU A 77 1.01 1.35 5.53
CA LEU A 77 0.91 0.24 4.56
C LEU A 77 1.24 -1.11 5.20
N THR A 78 2.19 -1.13 6.13
CA THR A 78 2.52 -2.34 6.90
C THR A 78 1.32 -2.78 7.75
N LEU A 79 0.71 -1.85 8.50
CA LEU A 79 -0.49 -2.12 9.30
C LEU A 79 -1.67 -2.57 8.44
N TYR A 80 -1.89 -1.94 7.29
CA TYR A 80 -2.92 -2.35 6.34
C TYR A 80 -2.68 -3.77 5.83
N THR A 81 -1.43 -4.10 5.47
CA THR A 81 -1.06 -5.44 5.02
C THR A 81 -1.29 -6.49 6.11
N LEU A 82 -0.92 -6.19 7.35
CA LEU A 82 -1.19 -7.06 8.50
C LEU A 82 -2.68 -7.24 8.76
N TRP A 83 -3.49 -6.18 8.61
CA TRP A 83 -4.93 -6.24 8.74
C TRP A 83 -5.57 -7.14 7.67
N VAL A 84 -5.15 -7.01 6.41
CA VAL A 84 -5.60 -7.90 5.31
C VAL A 84 -5.22 -9.36 5.60
N LEU A 85 -3.98 -9.63 6.00
CA LEU A 85 -3.53 -10.98 6.36
C LEU A 85 -4.31 -11.56 7.54
N LYS A 86 -4.58 -10.76 8.57
CA LYS A 86 -5.40 -11.17 9.71
C LYS A 86 -6.81 -11.58 9.27
N ASN A 87 -7.46 -10.78 8.43
CA ASN A 87 -8.81 -11.09 7.94
C ASN A 87 -8.82 -12.38 7.10
N MET A 88 -7.80 -12.59 6.26
CA MET A 88 -7.66 -13.85 5.52
C MET A 88 -7.48 -15.05 6.45
N LEU A 89 -6.63 -14.94 7.47
CA LEU A 89 -6.46 -16.01 8.46
C LEU A 89 -7.76 -16.29 9.22
N PHE A 90 -8.53 -15.26 9.53
CA PHE A 90 -9.83 -15.41 10.17
C PHE A 90 -10.83 -16.14 9.26
N ASP A 91 -10.86 -15.81 7.96
CA ASP A 91 -11.66 -16.51 6.97
C ASP A 91 -11.28 -18.00 6.86
N ILE A 92 -9.99 -18.34 6.94
CA ILE A 92 -9.51 -19.75 6.96
C ILE A 92 -9.97 -20.46 8.24
N LEU A 93 -9.85 -19.82 9.40
CA LEU A 93 -10.25 -20.40 10.68
C LEU A 93 -11.77 -20.62 10.75
N MET A 94 -12.56 -19.73 10.15
CA MET A 94 -14.01 -19.88 10.03
C MET A 94 -14.38 -21.09 9.16
N GLU A 95 -13.66 -21.32 8.06
CA GLU A 95 -13.85 -22.50 7.21
C GLU A 95 -13.45 -23.79 7.93
N TYR A 96 -12.42 -23.76 8.78
CA TYR A 96 -12.02 -24.93 9.59
C TYR A 96 -13.09 -25.29 10.63
N ASN A 97 -13.84 -24.32 11.13
CA ASN A 97 -14.98 -24.51 12.05
C ASN A 97 -16.31 -24.67 11.29
N ARG A 98 -16.26 -25.21 10.07
CA ARG A 98 -17.39 -25.35 9.11
C ARG A 98 -18.64 -26.01 9.67
N ASP A 99 -18.51 -26.79 10.74
CA ASP A 99 -19.64 -27.40 11.47
C ASP A 99 -20.70 -26.37 11.90
N TYR A 100 -20.33 -25.08 12.00
CA TYR A 100 -21.22 -23.98 12.36
C TYR A 100 -21.64 -23.05 11.21
N SER A 101 -21.06 -23.17 10.00
CA SER A 101 -21.43 -22.34 8.84
C SER A 101 -21.22 -23.09 7.51
N PRO A 102 -22.28 -23.43 6.77
CA PRO A 102 -22.19 -24.29 5.59
C PRO A 102 -21.65 -23.62 4.31
N GLN A 103 -21.35 -22.31 4.35
CA GLN A 103 -20.88 -21.57 3.18
C GLN A 103 -19.38 -21.79 2.97
N THR A 104 -19.01 -22.34 1.80
CA THR A 104 -17.60 -22.44 1.39
C THR A 104 -17.09 -21.02 1.09
N VAL A 105 -16.27 -20.48 1.99
CA VAL A 105 -15.67 -19.14 1.89
C VAL A 105 -14.54 -19.15 0.85
N TRP A 106 -13.81 -20.27 0.72
CA TRP A 106 -12.61 -20.40 -0.13
C TRP A 106 -12.87 -21.18 -1.42
N THR A 107 -13.09 -20.46 -2.52
CA THR A 107 -13.07 -21.01 -3.89
C THR A 107 -11.66 -20.87 -4.50
N TYR A 108 -11.35 -21.68 -5.52
CA TYR A 108 -10.07 -21.55 -6.26
C TYR A 108 -9.84 -20.13 -6.77
N GLU A 109 -10.89 -19.48 -7.27
CA GLU A 109 -10.88 -18.08 -7.72
C GLU A 109 -10.47 -17.13 -6.58
N ARG A 110 -11.10 -17.27 -5.40
CA ARG A 110 -10.77 -16.43 -4.24
C ARG A 110 -9.36 -16.69 -3.70
N ILE A 111 -8.88 -17.94 -3.76
CA ILE A 111 -7.48 -18.28 -3.41
C ILE A 111 -6.50 -17.57 -4.34
N LYS A 112 -6.79 -17.62 -5.66
CA LYS A 112 -5.97 -16.97 -6.67
C LYS A 112 -5.95 -15.45 -6.48
N GLU A 113 -7.11 -14.82 -6.31
CA GLU A 113 -7.24 -13.38 -6.05
C GLU A 113 -6.52 -12.96 -4.78
N SER A 114 -6.70 -13.70 -3.69
CA SER A 114 -6.04 -13.45 -2.40
C SER A 114 -4.52 -13.54 -2.52
N THR A 115 -4.01 -14.55 -3.23
CA THR A 115 -2.58 -14.74 -3.47
C THR A 115 -1.99 -13.56 -4.25
N ILE A 116 -2.65 -13.15 -5.34
CA ILE A 116 -2.23 -12.01 -6.16
C ILE A 116 -2.22 -10.74 -5.30
N MET A 117 -3.26 -10.52 -4.49
CA MET A 117 -3.33 -9.35 -3.61
C MET A 117 -2.20 -9.32 -2.57
N ILE A 118 -1.89 -10.45 -1.94
CA ILE A 118 -0.76 -10.57 -1.00
C ILE A 118 0.56 -10.21 -1.70
N LEU A 119 0.81 -10.77 -2.89
CA LEU A 119 2.03 -10.48 -3.65
C LEU A 119 2.15 -8.99 -4.01
N ILE A 120 1.04 -8.36 -4.41
CA ILE A 120 0.99 -6.92 -4.69
C ILE A 120 1.30 -6.12 -3.42
N LEU A 121 0.69 -6.45 -2.27
CA LEU A 121 0.92 -5.75 -1.01
C LEU A 121 2.37 -5.84 -0.55
N PHE A 122 2.99 -7.02 -0.64
CA PHE A 122 4.41 -7.18 -0.33
C PHE A 122 5.30 -6.42 -1.31
N ALA A 123 5.00 -6.46 -2.61
CA ALA A 123 5.76 -5.73 -3.61
C ALA A 123 5.68 -4.21 -3.39
N VAL A 124 4.50 -3.66 -3.11
CA VAL A 124 4.30 -2.23 -2.83
C VAL A 124 5.04 -1.81 -1.57
N ASN A 125 4.93 -2.56 -0.47
CA ASN A 125 5.69 -2.28 0.76
C ASN A 125 7.20 -2.30 0.49
N TRP A 126 7.68 -3.29 -0.27
CA TRP A 126 9.08 -3.39 -0.62
C TRP A 126 9.56 -2.20 -1.47
N ILE A 127 8.80 -1.80 -2.50
CA ILE A 127 9.12 -0.65 -3.34
C ILE A 127 9.20 0.61 -2.49
N ILE A 128 8.19 0.87 -1.65
CA ILE A 128 8.14 2.06 -0.79
C ILE A 128 9.28 2.04 0.23
N TRP A 129 9.65 0.87 0.76
CA TRP A 129 10.82 0.71 1.61
C TRP A 129 12.12 1.10 0.90
N LYS A 130 12.28 0.70 -0.37
CA LYS A 130 13.49 0.96 -1.16
C LYS A 130 13.67 2.42 -1.55
N ILE A 131 12.58 3.17 -1.72
CA ILE A 131 12.61 4.59 -2.10
C ILE A 131 12.69 5.55 -0.90
N LYS A 132 13.31 5.12 0.20
CA LYS A 132 13.50 5.94 1.40
C LYS A 132 14.13 7.31 1.06
N PRO A 133 13.51 8.43 1.48
CA PRO A 133 14.11 9.75 1.33
C PRO A 133 15.45 9.82 2.07
N GLN A 134 16.48 10.33 1.40
CA GLN A 134 17.73 10.67 2.07
C GLN A 134 17.59 12.05 2.72
N LYS A 135 18.34 12.31 3.80
CA LYS A 135 18.44 13.67 4.33
C LYS A 135 18.89 14.56 3.17
N THR A 136 18.06 15.52 2.78
CA THR A 136 18.53 16.68 2.03
C THR A 136 19.53 17.36 2.94
N ILE A 137 20.82 17.18 2.69
CA ILE A 137 21.83 18.06 3.26
C ILE A 137 21.49 19.40 2.63
N ALA A 138 20.92 20.30 3.42
CA ALA A 138 20.84 21.69 3.03
C ALA A 138 22.29 22.12 2.80
N ILE A 139 22.65 22.31 1.54
CA ILE A 139 23.86 23.03 1.20
C ILE A 139 23.47 24.48 1.46
N GLU A 140 23.76 24.96 2.68
CA GLU A 140 23.87 26.38 2.99
C GLU A 140 25.15 26.94 2.37
#